data_AF-A0AAD1YE76-F1
#
_entry.id   AF-A0AAD1YE76-F1
#
_cell.length_a   1.000
_cell.length_b   1.000
_cell.length_c   1.000
_cell.angle_alpha   90.00
_cell.angle_beta   90.00
_cell.angle_gamma   90.00
#
_symmetry.space_group_name_H-M   'P 1'
#
loop_
_entity.id
_entity.type
_entity.pdbx_description
1 polymer ?
#
loop_
_entity_poly.entity_id
_entity_poly.type
_entity_poly.pdbx_seq_one_letter_code
_entity_poly.pdbx_strand_id
1 'polypeptide(L)'
;MFSRYTSMFDIIENQLINEQVLNIPKILPNNLTLIKQNLNISNDDIAKSLGINPNFVGNVANENVNFSGMSVVKFIKNFNIPFNLLYSVNKEVEYSETYKKSYFYILRYKNDTNLEMHQILNDVLQSTDKDYTDIVFKFCKKIECDQLTYTKVERSENYSYYLDLYNEHVKKTDYDFSNYQYYAIAFELHKNLKVKKVINLQENFDLKLNDYLESKPFIELTDKIIKIPLDKLEKKGDYILLPERYKIVIGETITETDKIKEKYCKKKRKSIEITVLDQIVNLTKLKYIREFKNYTIEDMANKLCISPETYSALEKGYLLISSHLMWKIELEFGVLLSSVLNIDEYHKKYCIN
;
A
#
# COMPACT_ATOMS: atom_id res chain seq x y z
N MET A 1 -0.14 38.58 33.79
CA MET A 1 -0.56 37.69 34.89
C MET A 1 -0.84 36.33 34.26
N PHE A 2 0.16 35.45 34.20
CA PHE A 2 -0.01 34.12 33.60
C PHE A 2 -0.50 33.19 34.70
N SER A 3 -1.80 32.85 34.67
CA SER A 3 -2.36 31.79 35.50
C SER A 3 -1.63 30.49 35.17
N ARG A 4 -0.96 29.91 36.18
CA ARG A 4 -0.48 28.53 36.14
C ARG A 4 -1.72 27.63 36.20
N TYR A 5 -2.20 27.18 35.04
CA TYR A 5 -3.11 26.04 34.99
C TYR A 5 -2.32 24.79 35.44
N THR A 6 -2.43 24.44 36.72
CA THR A 6 -2.15 23.08 37.19
C THR A 6 -3.13 22.14 36.48
N SER A 7 -2.61 21.17 35.72
CA SER A 7 -3.38 20.26 34.86
C SER A 7 -4.53 19.62 35.63
N MET A 8 -5.76 19.90 35.20
CA MET A 8 -7.00 19.50 35.88
C MET A 8 -7.49 18.11 35.42
N PHE A 9 -6.58 17.28 34.91
CA PHE A 9 -6.86 15.99 34.29
C PHE A 9 -5.76 14.97 34.59
N ASP A 10 -6.13 13.69 34.56
CA ASP A 10 -5.20 12.57 34.56
C ASP A 10 -5.24 11.86 33.20
N ILE A 11 -4.08 11.51 32.66
CA ILE A 11 -3.99 10.57 31.53
C ILE A 11 -3.99 9.16 32.12
N ILE A 12 -5.10 8.43 31.97
CA ILE A 12 -5.22 7.07 32.52
C ILE A 12 -4.79 6.00 31.53
N GLU A 13 -4.79 6.32 30.24
CA GLU A 13 -4.32 5.46 29.16
C GLU A 13 -3.50 6.33 28.20
N ASN A 14 -2.27 5.91 27.90
CA ASN A 14 -1.38 6.55 26.92
C ASN A 14 -0.78 5.47 26.03
N GLN A 15 -1.31 5.35 24.82
CA GLN A 15 -0.92 4.29 23.91
C GLN A 15 -0.29 4.88 22.65
N LEU A 16 0.92 4.43 22.33
CA LEU A 16 1.52 4.63 21.02
C LEU A 16 0.90 3.62 20.06
N ILE A 17 0.12 4.11 19.11
CA ILE A 17 -0.66 3.30 18.17
C ILE A 17 0.18 2.95 16.96
N ASN A 18 1.04 3.89 16.55
CA ASN A 18 1.88 3.71 15.38
C ASN A 18 3.05 4.69 15.40
N GLU A 19 4.19 4.26 14.89
CA GLU A 19 5.36 5.09 14.63
C GLU A 19 5.85 4.84 13.21
N GLN A 20 5.92 5.90 12.40
CA GLN A 20 6.31 5.84 11.00
C GLN A 20 7.28 6.95 10.66
N VAL A 21 8.22 6.65 9.75
CA VAL A 21 9.11 7.65 9.17
C VAL A 21 8.84 7.72 7.68
N LEU A 22 8.25 8.83 7.23
CA LEU A 22 8.10 9.14 5.82
C LEU A 22 9.45 9.61 5.29
N ASN A 23 10.25 8.65 4.82
CA ASN A 23 11.63 8.87 4.37
C ASN A 23 11.80 8.85 2.85
N ILE A 24 10.76 9.21 2.11
CA ILE A 24 10.81 9.30 0.64
C ILE A 24 10.95 10.77 0.24
N PRO A 25 11.97 11.15 -0.53
CA PRO A 25 12.11 12.51 -1.05
C PRO A 25 10.86 12.96 -1.82
N LYS A 26 10.39 14.19 -1.58
CA LYS A 26 9.26 14.76 -2.33
C LYS A 26 9.54 14.78 -3.83
N ILE A 27 10.75 15.21 -4.21
CA ILE A 27 11.28 15.02 -5.57
C ILE A 27 12.35 13.95 -5.52
N LEU A 28 12.16 12.89 -6.30
CA LEU A 28 13.06 11.76 -6.37
C LEU A 28 14.32 12.18 -7.14
N PRO A 29 15.51 12.02 -6.53
CA PRO A 29 16.76 12.26 -7.23
C PRO A 29 16.88 11.26 -8.38
N ASN A 30 17.42 11.69 -9.51
CA ASN A 30 17.49 10.83 -10.70
C ASN A 30 18.73 11.06 -11.56
N ASN A 31 19.03 10.08 -12.41
CA ASN A 31 20.16 10.07 -13.34
C ASN A 31 19.75 10.44 -14.78
N LEU A 32 18.55 11.03 -14.99
CA LEU A 32 18.01 11.19 -16.34
C LEU A 32 18.92 12.03 -17.25
N THR A 33 19.56 13.08 -16.72
CA THR A 33 20.54 13.88 -17.46
C THR A 33 21.73 13.06 -17.95
N LEU A 34 22.31 12.22 -17.07
CA LEU A 34 23.43 11.34 -17.42
C LEU A 34 23.02 10.26 -18.42
N ILE A 35 21.84 9.66 -18.23
CA ILE A 35 21.27 8.66 -19.13
C ILE A 35 21.10 9.23 -20.53
N LYS A 36 20.50 10.43 -20.64
CA LYS A 36 20.31 11.11 -21.93
C LYS A 36 21.62 11.39 -22.64
N GLN A 37 22.64 11.84 -21.91
CA GLN A 37 23.97 12.12 -22.47
C GLN A 37 24.64 10.84 -22.99
N ASN A 38 24.62 9.77 -22.18
CA ASN A 38 25.30 8.52 -22.51
C ASN A 38 24.62 7.73 -23.65
N LEU A 39 23.30 7.82 -23.75
CA LEU A 39 22.53 7.12 -24.79
C LEU A 39 22.16 8.02 -25.97
N ASN A 40 22.59 9.29 -25.95
CA ASN A 40 22.27 10.30 -26.95
C ASN A 40 20.76 10.42 -27.22
N ILE A 41 19.95 10.50 -26.16
CA ILE A 41 18.48 10.60 -26.22
C ILE A 41 18.06 12.02 -25.86
N SER A 42 17.24 12.66 -26.71
CA SER A 42 16.74 14.00 -26.47
C SER A 42 15.52 14.02 -25.53
N ASN A 43 15.16 15.21 -25.02
CA ASN A 43 13.89 15.38 -24.30
C ASN A 43 12.69 15.04 -25.19
N ASP A 44 12.77 15.36 -26.49
CA ASP A 44 11.69 15.12 -27.44
C ASP A 44 11.49 13.63 -27.69
N ASP A 45 12.57 12.86 -27.78
CA ASP A 45 12.51 11.39 -27.95
C ASP A 45 11.82 10.72 -26.76
N ILE A 46 12.20 11.12 -25.54
CA ILE A 46 11.56 10.63 -24.30
C ILE A 46 10.09 11.08 -24.28
N ALA A 47 9.82 12.36 -24.51
CA ALA A 47 8.47 12.91 -24.48
C ALA A 47 7.53 12.19 -25.43
N LYS A 48 7.98 11.95 -26.68
CA LYS A 48 7.25 11.20 -27.69
C LYS A 48 6.98 9.76 -27.25
N SER A 49 7.99 9.08 -26.71
CA SER A 49 7.88 7.68 -26.27
C SER A 49 6.95 7.52 -25.05
N LEU A 50 6.91 8.52 -24.17
CA LEU A 50 6.06 8.49 -22.97
C LEU A 50 4.66 9.10 -23.21
N GLY A 51 4.47 9.84 -24.30
CA GLY A 51 3.24 10.59 -24.60
C GLY A 51 3.04 11.79 -23.67
N ILE A 52 4.11 12.54 -23.38
CA ILE A 52 4.10 13.69 -22.47
C ILE A 52 4.77 14.92 -23.10
N ASN A 53 4.72 16.07 -22.42
CA ASN A 53 5.33 17.30 -22.92
C ASN A 53 6.87 17.28 -22.78
N PRO A 54 7.66 17.67 -23.80
CA PRO A 54 9.13 17.76 -23.71
C PRO A 54 9.66 18.65 -22.59
N ASN A 55 9.00 19.77 -22.29
CA ASN A 55 9.38 20.65 -21.18
C ASN A 55 9.24 19.93 -19.83
N PHE A 56 8.26 19.03 -19.72
CA PHE A 56 8.10 18.22 -18.51
C PHE A 56 9.27 17.25 -18.32
N VAL A 57 9.79 16.64 -19.40
CA VAL A 57 11.01 15.81 -19.33
C VAL A 57 12.20 16.63 -18.84
N GLY A 58 12.36 17.86 -19.34
CA GLY A 58 13.37 18.80 -18.85
C GLY A 58 13.23 19.09 -17.35
N ASN A 59 12.01 19.33 -16.87
CA ASN A 59 11.75 19.54 -15.44
C ASN A 59 12.07 18.31 -14.59
N VAL A 60 11.82 17.09 -15.09
CA VAL A 60 12.21 15.86 -14.38
C VAL A 60 13.74 15.71 -14.34
N ALA A 61 14.42 15.94 -15.46
CA ALA A 61 15.88 15.83 -15.56
C ALA A 61 16.60 16.83 -14.64
N ASN A 62 15.99 17.99 -14.39
CA ASN A 62 16.46 19.02 -13.48
C ASN A 62 15.95 18.85 -12.05
N GLU A 63 15.34 17.71 -11.70
CA GLU A 63 14.86 17.40 -10.35
C GLU A 63 13.85 18.43 -9.80
N ASN A 64 13.02 19.02 -10.68
CA ASN A 64 11.93 19.94 -10.29
C ASN A 64 10.59 19.24 -10.08
N VAL A 65 10.35 18.14 -10.80
CA VAL A 65 9.13 17.32 -10.75
C VAL A 65 9.49 15.84 -10.92
N ASN A 66 8.56 14.95 -10.58
CA ASN A 66 8.75 13.51 -10.76
C ASN A 66 8.03 13.00 -12.01
N PHE A 67 8.58 11.96 -12.64
CA PHE A 67 7.75 11.10 -13.47
C PHE A 67 6.64 10.47 -12.63
N SER A 68 5.45 10.32 -13.22
CA SER A 68 4.42 9.45 -12.64
C SER A 68 4.87 7.98 -12.73
N GLY A 69 4.25 7.10 -11.94
CA GLY A 69 4.52 5.66 -12.04
C GLY A 69 4.27 5.12 -13.46
N MET A 70 3.24 5.62 -14.15
CA MET A 70 2.97 5.29 -15.55
C MET A 70 4.11 5.73 -16.48
N SER A 71 4.61 6.96 -16.31
CA SER A 71 5.73 7.49 -17.09
C SER A 71 7.00 6.67 -16.87
N VAL A 72 7.27 6.24 -15.64
CA VAL A 72 8.40 5.37 -15.31
C VAL A 72 8.26 4.01 -16.01
N VAL A 73 7.11 3.36 -15.95
CA VAL A 73 6.87 2.06 -16.62
C VAL A 73 7.04 2.18 -18.13
N LYS A 74 6.48 3.22 -18.75
CA LYS A 74 6.69 3.51 -20.18
C LYS A 74 8.17 3.75 -20.50
N PHE A 75 8.92 4.43 -19.61
CA PHE A 75 10.34 4.70 -19.81
C PHE A 75 11.16 3.40 -19.79
N ILE A 76 10.96 2.57 -18.77
CA ILE A 76 11.63 1.26 -18.67
C ILE A 76 11.34 0.42 -19.91
N LYS A 77 10.07 0.38 -20.36
CA LYS A 77 9.65 -0.46 -21.50
C LYS A 77 10.23 0.01 -22.84
N ASN A 78 10.29 1.33 -23.09
CA ASN A 78 10.75 1.86 -24.38
C ASN A 78 12.28 1.95 -24.49
N PHE A 79 12.96 2.23 -23.37
CA PHE A 79 14.41 2.44 -23.39
C PHE A 79 15.22 1.27 -22.85
N ASN A 80 14.55 0.25 -22.28
CA ASN A 80 15.19 -0.90 -21.63
C ASN A 80 16.19 -0.48 -20.53
N ILE A 81 15.83 0.57 -19.77
CA ILE A 81 16.63 1.11 -18.66
C ILE A 81 15.92 0.74 -17.36
N PRO A 82 16.51 -0.12 -16.52
CA PRO A 82 15.96 -0.48 -15.22
C PRO A 82 15.71 0.72 -14.29
N PHE A 83 14.75 0.57 -13.38
CA PHE A 83 14.36 1.61 -12.42
C PHE A 83 15.53 2.09 -11.56
N ASN A 84 16.31 1.16 -11.02
CA ASN A 84 17.48 1.48 -10.20
C ASN A 84 18.54 2.30 -10.96
N LEU A 85 18.73 2.10 -12.27
CA LEU A 85 19.64 2.95 -13.05
C LEU A 85 19.11 4.38 -13.17
N LEU A 86 17.78 4.56 -13.23
CA LEU A 86 17.16 5.88 -13.29
C LEU A 86 17.19 6.61 -11.94
N TYR A 87 17.05 5.91 -10.81
CA TYR A 87 16.83 6.54 -9.50
C TYR A 87 17.90 6.25 -8.41
N SER A 88 18.88 5.38 -8.67
CA SER A 88 20.04 5.19 -7.79
C SER A 88 21.15 6.16 -8.17
N VAL A 89 21.10 7.36 -7.61
CA VAL A 89 22.00 8.47 -7.99
C VAL A 89 23.39 8.41 -7.36
N ASN A 90 23.58 7.60 -6.31
CA ASN A 90 24.86 7.40 -5.61
C ASN A 90 25.53 8.73 -5.18
N LYS A 91 24.71 9.74 -4.86
CA LYS A 91 25.13 11.06 -4.38
C LYS A 91 24.36 11.41 -3.11
N GLU A 92 24.93 12.32 -2.32
CA GLU A 92 24.25 12.91 -1.18
C GLU A 92 23.10 13.81 -1.66
N VAL A 93 21.93 13.64 -1.05
CA VAL A 93 20.72 14.42 -1.33
C VAL A 93 20.18 14.95 -0.01
N GLU A 94 19.87 16.24 0.02
CA GLU A 94 19.18 16.87 1.13
C GLU A 94 17.66 16.81 0.91
N TYR A 95 16.92 16.25 1.87
CA TYR A 95 15.46 16.23 1.83
C TYR A 95 14.87 16.21 3.25
N SER A 96 13.56 16.43 3.35
CA SER A 96 12.85 16.36 4.64
C SER A 96 12.28 14.96 4.86
N GLU A 97 12.57 14.39 6.03
CA GLU A 97 11.88 13.21 6.56
C GLU A 97 10.82 13.65 7.56
N THR A 98 9.62 13.06 7.48
CA THR A 98 8.55 13.32 8.45
C THR A 98 8.40 12.11 9.36
N TYR A 99 8.75 12.29 10.63
CA TYR A 99 8.52 11.32 11.69
C TYR A 99 7.10 11.53 12.21
N LYS A 100 6.31 10.47 12.24
CA LYS A 100 4.91 10.48 12.68
C LYS A 100 4.73 9.50 13.81
N LYS A 101 4.16 9.97 14.93
CA LYS A 101 3.71 9.12 16.02
C LYS A 101 2.21 9.33 16.24
N SER A 102 1.44 8.26 16.11
CA SER A 102 0.01 8.26 16.39
C SER A 102 -0.20 7.83 17.83
N TYR A 103 -0.94 8.60 18.61
CA TYR A 103 -1.25 8.32 20.00
C TYR A 103 -2.75 8.22 20.22
N PHE A 104 -3.11 7.40 21.20
CA PHE A 104 -4.46 7.31 21.75
C PHE A 104 -4.41 7.53 23.26
N TYR A 105 -5.10 8.57 23.72
CA TYR A 105 -5.20 8.92 25.14
C TYR A 105 -6.62 8.68 25.64
N ILE A 106 -6.72 8.21 26.88
CA ILE A 106 -7.93 8.37 27.68
C ILE A 106 -7.62 9.34 28.82
N LEU A 107 -8.34 10.45 28.83
CA LEU A 107 -8.24 11.48 29.84
C LEU A 107 -9.36 11.33 30.86
N ARG A 108 -9.04 11.57 32.12
CA ARG A 108 -9.98 11.57 33.25
C ARG A 108 -10.04 12.96 33.87
N TYR A 109 -11.25 13.48 34.03
CA TYR A 109 -11.56 14.76 34.65
C TYR A 109 -12.57 14.58 35.79
N LYS A 110 -12.55 15.44 36.80
CA LYS A 110 -13.58 15.40 37.86
C LYS A 110 -14.94 15.85 37.34
N ASN A 111 -16.02 15.21 37.80
CA ASN A 111 -17.39 15.43 37.30
C ASN A 111 -17.93 16.87 37.44
N ASP A 112 -17.40 17.64 38.38
CA ASP A 112 -17.74 19.04 38.60
C ASP A 112 -17.10 20.02 37.60
N THR A 113 -16.23 19.51 36.71
CA THR A 113 -15.54 20.33 35.72
C THR A 113 -16.41 20.51 34.48
N ASN A 114 -16.83 21.75 34.18
CA ASN A 114 -17.47 22.06 32.91
C ASN A 114 -16.39 22.24 31.84
N LEU A 115 -16.29 21.28 30.91
CA LEU A 115 -15.20 21.22 29.94
C LEU A 115 -15.71 21.46 28.53
N GLU A 116 -15.11 22.45 27.88
CA GLU A 116 -15.24 22.59 26.45
C GLU A 116 -14.18 21.78 25.72
N MET A 117 -14.53 21.26 24.55
CA MET A 117 -13.63 20.47 23.70
C MET A 117 -12.28 21.15 23.44
N HIS A 118 -12.27 22.47 23.25
CA HIS A 118 -11.04 23.22 23.00
C HIS A 118 -10.08 23.20 24.20
N GLN A 119 -10.61 23.11 25.43
CA GLN A 119 -9.80 23.02 26.66
C GLN A 119 -9.12 21.66 26.74
N ILE A 120 -9.86 20.60 26.43
CA ILE A 120 -9.37 19.22 26.38
C ILE A 120 -8.24 19.08 25.34
N LEU A 121 -8.42 19.68 24.16
CA LEU A 121 -7.38 19.66 23.12
C LEU A 121 -6.12 20.44 23.58
N ASN A 122 -6.30 21.59 24.23
CA ASN A 122 -5.18 22.37 24.78
C ASN A 122 -4.42 21.60 25.87
N ASP A 123 -5.12 20.86 26.72
CA ASP A 123 -4.53 19.99 27.73
C ASP A 123 -3.61 18.94 27.09
N VAL A 124 -4.08 18.28 26.01
CA VAL A 124 -3.24 17.35 25.23
C VAL A 124 -2.03 18.06 24.66
N LEU A 125 -2.20 19.22 24.02
CA LEU A 125 -1.09 20.00 23.44
C LEU A 125 -0.03 20.37 24.49
N GLN A 126 -0.44 20.68 25.72
CA GLN A 126 0.48 20.98 26.82
C GLN A 126 1.18 19.74 27.37
N SER A 127 0.54 18.57 27.30
CA SER A 127 1.09 17.29 27.75
C SER A 127 2.09 16.67 26.77
N THR A 128 2.03 17.08 25.49
CA THR A 128 2.89 16.55 24.43
C THR A 128 4.23 17.27 24.36
N ASP A 129 5.27 16.55 23.95
CA ASP A 129 6.63 17.10 23.81
C ASP A 129 6.66 18.29 22.82
N LYS A 130 7.49 19.31 23.11
CA LYS A 130 7.62 20.52 22.30
C LYS A 130 8.45 20.33 21.03
N ASP A 131 9.09 19.16 20.90
CA ASP A 131 9.99 18.83 19.79
C ASP A 131 9.28 18.48 18.47
N TYR A 132 7.95 18.46 18.45
CA TYR A 132 7.14 18.19 17.26
C TYR A 132 6.78 19.47 16.52
N THR A 133 6.75 19.40 15.18
CA THR A 133 6.44 20.54 14.32
C THR A 133 4.95 20.82 14.23
N ASP A 134 4.14 19.78 14.36
CA ASP A 134 2.69 19.86 14.17
C ASP A 134 1.97 18.69 14.87
N ILE A 135 0.73 18.97 15.27
CA ILE A 135 -0.17 18.02 15.92
C ILE A 135 -1.47 17.98 15.14
N VAL A 136 -1.88 16.79 14.72
CA VAL A 136 -3.11 16.56 13.97
C VAL A 136 -4.08 15.74 14.82
N PHE A 137 -5.12 16.38 15.34
CA PHE A 137 -6.19 15.68 16.05
C PHE A 137 -7.08 14.91 15.07
N LYS A 138 -7.33 13.64 15.40
CA LYS A 138 -8.19 12.75 14.62
C LYS A 138 -9.61 12.71 15.15
N PHE A 139 -9.74 12.66 16.48
CA PHE A 139 -11.00 12.87 17.17
C PHE A 139 -10.73 13.16 18.65
N CYS A 140 -11.74 13.74 19.31
CA CYS A 140 -11.86 13.76 20.75
C CYS A 140 -13.33 13.49 21.08
N LYS A 141 -13.60 12.53 21.96
CA LYS A 141 -14.95 12.06 22.27
C LYS A 141 -15.10 11.80 23.75
N LYS A 142 -16.23 12.20 24.31
CA LYS A 142 -16.64 11.76 25.64
C LYS A 142 -16.94 10.26 25.62
N ILE A 143 -16.45 9.55 26.61
CA ILE A 143 -16.73 8.13 26.81
C ILE A 143 -17.97 8.05 27.71
N GLU A 144 -19.06 7.55 27.15
CA GLU A 144 -20.32 7.34 27.87
C GLU A 144 -20.68 5.85 28.00
N CYS A 145 -20.00 4.99 27.26
CA CYS A 145 -20.13 3.54 27.29
C CYS A 145 -18.79 2.89 26.90
N ASP A 146 -18.75 1.56 26.89
CA ASP A 146 -17.59 0.76 26.53
C ASP A 146 -17.27 0.76 25.02
N GLN A 147 -17.91 1.63 24.21
CA GLN A 147 -17.65 1.72 22.78
C GLN A 147 -17.68 3.15 22.25
N LEU A 148 -16.71 3.48 21.40
CA LEU A 148 -16.67 4.74 20.67
C LEU A 148 -17.49 4.66 19.39
N THR A 149 -18.26 5.71 19.12
CA THR A 149 -19.00 5.88 17.86
C THR A 149 -18.29 6.89 16.98
N TYR A 150 -17.97 6.48 15.74
CA TYR A 150 -17.24 7.32 14.78
C TYR A 150 -18.16 7.85 13.67
N THR A 151 -18.02 9.14 13.41
CA THR A 151 -18.59 9.84 12.26
C THR A 151 -17.95 9.34 10.95
N LYS A 152 -18.57 9.71 9.83
CA LYS A 152 -18.03 9.38 8.49
C LYS A 152 -16.65 10.00 8.26
N VAL A 153 -16.41 11.21 8.76
CA VAL A 153 -15.12 11.92 8.61
C VAL A 153 -14.03 11.20 9.40
N GLU A 154 -14.29 10.88 10.67
CA GLU A 154 -13.34 10.15 11.52
C GLU A 154 -12.99 8.78 10.93
N ARG A 155 -13.97 8.08 10.33
CA ARG A 155 -13.73 6.82 9.60
C ARG A 155 -12.88 6.98 8.35
N SER A 156 -12.92 8.14 7.70
CA SER A 156 -12.09 8.41 6.52
C SER A 156 -10.68 8.90 6.86
N GLU A 157 -10.49 9.49 8.04
CA GLU A 157 -9.20 10.06 8.49
C GLU A 157 -8.35 9.10 9.32
N ASN A 158 -8.91 7.94 9.69
CA ASN A 158 -8.26 6.89 10.45
C ASN A 158 -8.34 5.55 9.70
N TYR A 159 -7.32 4.71 9.89
CA TYR A 159 -7.39 3.33 9.42
C TYR A 159 -8.41 2.55 10.25
N SER A 160 -9.18 1.66 9.59
CA SER A 160 -10.23 0.88 10.27
C SER A 160 -9.65 0.09 11.45
N TYR A 161 -8.49 -0.52 11.26
CA TYR A 161 -7.79 -1.26 12.31
C TYR A 161 -7.44 -0.38 13.53
N TYR A 162 -7.10 0.90 13.34
CA TYR A 162 -6.85 1.79 14.49
C TYR A 162 -8.13 2.11 15.26
N LEU A 163 -9.26 2.27 14.56
CA LEU A 163 -10.56 2.46 15.21
C LEU A 163 -10.97 1.24 16.04
N ASP A 164 -10.64 0.03 15.58
CA ASP A 164 -10.86 -1.19 16.33
C ASP A 164 -9.96 -1.24 17.57
N LEU A 165 -8.67 -0.90 17.43
CA LEU A 165 -7.72 -0.83 18.53
C LEU A 165 -8.12 0.20 19.60
N TYR A 166 -8.58 1.39 19.19
CA TYR A 166 -9.08 2.41 20.13
C TYR A 166 -10.27 1.88 20.95
N ASN A 167 -11.20 1.18 20.31
CA ASN A 167 -12.32 0.54 21.00
C ASN A 167 -11.85 -0.56 21.97
N GLU A 168 -10.83 -1.34 21.61
CA GLU A 168 -10.27 -2.32 22.54
C GLU A 168 -9.71 -1.66 23.80
N HIS A 169 -9.00 -0.54 23.66
CA HIS A 169 -8.49 0.21 24.80
C HIS A 169 -9.63 0.76 25.67
N VAL A 170 -10.66 1.36 25.06
CA VAL A 170 -11.84 1.84 25.81
C VAL A 170 -12.52 0.69 26.57
N LYS A 171 -12.68 -0.48 25.97
CA LYS A 171 -13.32 -1.63 26.64
C LYS A 171 -12.53 -2.20 27.82
N LYS A 172 -11.21 -2.09 27.78
CA LYS A 172 -10.32 -2.67 28.80
C LYS A 172 -10.12 -1.75 30.01
N THR A 173 -10.47 -0.46 29.90
CA THR A 173 -10.34 0.50 31.00
C THR A 173 -11.52 0.40 31.98
N ASP A 174 -11.22 0.39 33.27
CA ASP A 174 -12.24 0.46 34.32
C ASP A 174 -12.61 1.91 34.62
N TYR A 175 -13.89 2.24 34.61
CA TYR A 175 -14.40 3.61 34.66
C TYR A 175 -15.22 3.85 35.93
N ASP A 176 -14.83 4.87 36.70
CA ASP A 176 -15.67 5.45 37.74
C ASP A 176 -16.41 6.68 37.21
N PHE A 177 -17.53 6.46 36.52
CA PHE A 177 -18.40 7.53 36.01
C PHE A 177 -19.12 8.32 37.11
N SER A 178 -19.10 7.86 38.36
CA SER A 178 -19.78 8.54 39.48
C SER A 178 -18.99 9.77 39.92
N ASN A 179 -17.65 9.69 39.86
CA ASN A 179 -16.77 10.78 40.28
C ASN A 179 -16.09 11.50 39.12
N TYR A 180 -16.03 10.88 37.93
CA TYR A 180 -15.22 11.38 36.82
C TYR A 180 -15.91 11.32 35.45
N GLN A 181 -15.49 12.23 34.58
CA GLN A 181 -15.76 12.21 33.15
C GLN A 181 -14.52 11.73 32.40
N TYR A 182 -14.72 10.98 31.32
CA TYR A 182 -13.63 10.41 30.54
C TYR A 182 -13.73 10.84 29.08
N TYR A 183 -12.59 11.11 28.47
CA TYR A 183 -12.49 11.50 27.06
C TYR A 183 -11.43 10.67 26.34
N ALA A 184 -11.83 10.07 25.23
CA ALA A 184 -10.95 9.37 24.29
C ALA A 184 -10.44 10.34 23.22
N ILE A 185 -9.14 10.39 23.00
CA ILE A 185 -8.51 11.31 22.06
C ILE A 185 -7.50 10.56 21.23
N ALA A 186 -7.62 10.65 19.92
CA ALA A 186 -6.59 10.18 18.98
C ALA A 186 -5.96 11.38 18.28
N PHE A 187 -4.63 11.39 18.19
CA PHE A 187 -3.88 12.44 17.54
C PHE A 187 -2.58 11.92 16.95
N GLU A 188 -2.00 12.67 16.02
CA GLU A 188 -0.68 12.40 15.45
C GLU A 188 0.27 13.55 15.77
N LEU A 189 1.47 13.20 16.23
CA LEU A 189 2.60 14.12 16.39
C LEU A 189 3.52 13.96 15.19
N HIS A 190 3.79 15.06 14.49
CA HIS A 190 4.63 15.08 13.30
C HIS A 190 5.90 15.89 13.60
N LYS A 191 7.05 15.36 13.20
CA LYS A 191 8.35 16.03 13.31
C LYS A 191 9.06 15.98 11.97
N ASN A 192 9.25 17.16 11.37
CA ASN A 192 9.96 17.29 10.11
C ASN A 192 11.45 17.54 10.36
N LEU A 193 12.31 16.66 9.86
CA LEU A 193 13.76 16.78 9.96
C LEU A 193 14.37 16.87 8.57
N LYS A 194 15.23 17.86 8.35
CA LYS A 194 16.09 17.89 7.17
C LYS A 194 17.22 16.90 7.38
N VAL A 195 17.40 16.00 6.43
CA VAL A 195 18.48 15.02 6.43
C VAL A 195 19.29 15.16 5.16
N LYS A 196 20.58 14.79 5.26
CA LYS A 196 21.46 14.59 4.12
C LYS A 196 21.84 13.11 4.09
N LYS A 197 21.45 12.40 3.03
CA LYS A 197 21.74 10.97 2.88
C LYS A 197 22.20 10.67 1.47
N VAL A 198 23.12 9.73 1.34
CA VAL A 198 23.47 9.16 0.04
C VAL A 198 22.33 8.26 -0.42
N ILE A 199 21.80 8.52 -1.61
CA ILE A 199 20.73 7.68 -2.18
C ILE A 199 21.34 6.64 -3.10
N ASN A 200 21.49 5.43 -2.58
CA ASN A 200 21.88 4.25 -3.32
C ASN A 200 20.84 3.14 -3.09
N LEU A 201 19.98 2.91 -4.09
CA LEU A 201 18.92 1.89 -4.01
C LEU A 201 19.46 0.46 -3.93
N GLN A 202 20.74 0.26 -4.24
CA GLN A 202 21.41 -1.04 -4.22
C GLN A 202 22.27 -1.25 -2.97
N GLU A 203 22.35 -0.27 -2.06
CA GLU A 203 23.15 -0.39 -0.84
C GLU A 203 22.70 -1.57 0.03
N ASN A 204 21.39 -1.80 0.11
CA ASN A 204 20.80 -2.89 0.90
C ASN A 204 20.32 -4.06 0.03
N PHE A 205 20.94 -4.31 -1.13
CA PHE A 205 20.50 -5.35 -2.06
C PHE A 205 20.43 -6.74 -1.38
N ASP A 206 19.22 -7.31 -1.31
CA ASP A 206 18.97 -8.60 -0.67
C ASP A 206 19.03 -9.71 -1.74
N LEU A 207 20.22 -10.26 -1.96
CA LEU A 207 20.44 -11.29 -2.97
C LEU A 207 19.49 -12.49 -2.79
N LYS A 208 19.29 -12.95 -1.55
CA LYS A 208 18.43 -14.11 -1.27
C LYS A 208 16.97 -13.85 -1.63
N LEU A 209 16.47 -12.65 -1.32
CA LEU A 209 15.12 -12.27 -1.68
C LEU A 209 14.96 -12.12 -3.20
N ASN A 210 15.94 -11.54 -3.90
CA ASN A 210 15.87 -11.41 -5.36
C ASN A 210 15.89 -12.78 -6.04
N ASP A 211 16.79 -13.69 -5.66
CA ASP A 211 16.83 -15.07 -6.17
C ASP A 211 15.49 -15.78 -5.93
N TYR A 212 14.91 -15.60 -4.74
CA TYR A 212 13.59 -16.13 -4.41
C TYR A 212 12.50 -15.55 -5.33
N LEU A 213 12.48 -14.24 -5.54
CA LEU A 213 11.49 -13.58 -6.41
C LEU A 213 11.64 -14.00 -7.88
N GLU A 214 12.86 -14.18 -8.37
CA GLU A 214 13.14 -14.68 -9.72
C GLU A 214 12.64 -16.11 -9.91
N SER A 215 12.76 -16.96 -8.88
CA SER A 215 12.24 -18.33 -8.90
C SER A 215 10.71 -18.41 -8.97
N LYS A 216 9.99 -17.33 -8.62
CA LYS A 216 8.52 -17.30 -8.66
C LYS A 216 8.03 -16.77 -10.01
N PRO A 217 7.07 -17.44 -10.67
CA PRO A 217 6.46 -16.89 -11.87
C PRO A 217 5.53 -15.72 -11.53
N PHE A 218 5.31 -14.81 -12.48
CA PHE A 218 4.18 -13.87 -12.44
C PHE A 218 2.86 -14.53 -12.87
N ILE A 219 2.88 -15.83 -13.13
CA ILE A 219 1.77 -16.60 -13.66
C ILE A 219 1.42 -17.67 -12.62
N GLU A 220 0.17 -17.67 -12.17
CA GLU A 220 -0.37 -18.70 -11.29
C GLU A 220 -1.44 -19.49 -12.05
N LEU A 221 -1.33 -20.83 -11.98
CA LEU A 221 -2.35 -21.73 -12.49
C LEU A 221 -3.35 -22.00 -11.38
N THR A 222 -4.64 -21.80 -11.67
CA THR A 222 -5.71 -21.96 -10.68
C THR A 222 -6.87 -22.72 -11.27
N ASP A 223 -7.56 -23.48 -10.41
CA ASP A 223 -8.80 -24.12 -10.81
C ASP A 223 -9.93 -23.11 -10.88
N LYS A 224 -10.58 -23.05 -12.03
CA LYS A 224 -11.76 -22.23 -12.27
C LYS A 224 -12.93 -23.11 -12.66
N ILE A 225 -14.04 -22.93 -11.97
CA ILE A 225 -15.29 -23.57 -12.36
C ILE A 225 -15.94 -22.71 -13.44
N ILE A 226 -16.08 -23.26 -14.64
CA ILE A 226 -16.86 -22.63 -15.71
C ILE A 226 -18.22 -23.31 -15.83
N LYS A 227 -19.22 -22.49 -16.12
CA LYS A 227 -20.61 -22.92 -16.29
C LYS A 227 -21.00 -22.82 -17.74
N ILE A 228 -21.27 -23.96 -18.37
CA ILE A 228 -21.62 -24.04 -19.79
C ILE A 228 -23.11 -24.38 -19.92
N PRO A 229 -23.93 -23.50 -20.54
CA PRO A 229 -25.35 -23.74 -20.78
C PRO A 229 -25.61 -25.03 -21.58
N LEU A 230 -26.68 -25.77 -21.25
CA LEU A 230 -26.97 -27.06 -21.91
C LEU A 230 -27.26 -26.94 -23.40
N ASP A 231 -27.80 -25.80 -23.84
CA ASP A 231 -28.10 -25.48 -25.24
C ASP A 231 -26.84 -25.29 -26.10
N LYS A 232 -25.68 -25.06 -25.48
CA LYS A 232 -24.38 -24.96 -26.17
C LYS A 232 -23.63 -26.29 -26.24
N LEU A 233 -24.20 -27.36 -25.71
CA LEU A 233 -23.54 -28.67 -25.60
C LEU A 233 -24.15 -29.64 -26.58
N GLU A 234 -23.29 -30.47 -27.18
CA GLU A 234 -23.75 -31.58 -28.00
C GLU A 234 -23.38 -32.90 -27.33
N LYS A 235 -24.37 -33.75 -27.06
CA LYS A 235 -24.12 -35.07 -26.48
C LYS A 235 -23.82 -36.07 -27.59
N LYS A 236 -22.61 -36.65 -27.57
CA LYS A 236 -22.13 -37.62 -28.56
C LYS A 236 -21.75 -38.91 -27.84
N GLY A 237 -22.69 -39.86 -27.82
CA GLY A 237 -22.46 -41.18 -27.21
C GLY A 237 -21.98 -41.08 -25.76
N ASP A 238 -20.69 -41.38 -25.57
CA ASP A 238 -19.97 -41.47 -24.31
C ASP A 238 -19.32 -40.14 -23.84
N TYR A 239 -19.43 -39.06 -24.60
CA TYR A 239 -18.92 -37.74 -24.21
C TYR A 239 -19.88 -36.59 -24.51
N ILE A 240 -19.64 -35.46 -23.85
CA ILE A 240 -20.23 -34.15 -24.14
C ILE A 240 -19.20 -33.35 -24.92
N LEU A 241 -19.59 -32.82 -26.08
CA LEU A 241 -18.81 -31.86 -26.86
C LEU A 241 -19.06 -30.45 -26.30
N LEU A 242 -17.97 -29.77 -26.00
CA LEU A 242 -17.89 -28.42 -25.47
C LEU A 242 -17.80 -27.42 -26.64
N PRO A 243 -18.21 -26.15 -26.44
CA PRO A 243 -18.21 -25.15 -27.50
C PRO A 243 -16.81 -24.74 -27.98
N GLU A 244 -15.79 -24.99 -27.16
CA GLU A 244 -14.39 -24.70 -27.45
C GLU A 244 -13.50 -25.69 -26.68
N ARG A 245 -12.19 -25.65 -26.94
CA ARG A 245 -11.22 -26.45 -26.22
C ARG A 245 -10.88 -25.79 -24.88
N TYR A 246 -10.89 -26.57 -23.81
CA TYR A 246 -10.50 -26.14 -22.49
C TYR A 246 -9.35 -27.00 -21.97
N LYS A 247 -8.53 -26.43 -21.09
CA LYS A 247 -7.58 -27.20 -20.26
C LYS A 247 -8.34 -27.77 -19.07
N ILE A 248 -8.84 -28.99 -19.18
CA ILE A 248 -9.72 -29.62 -18.19
C ILE A 248 -8.90 -30.53 -17.27
N VAL A 249 -9.18 -30.49 -15.98
CA VAL A 249 -8.63 -31.43 -15.01
C VAL A 249 -9.43 -32.73 -15.07
N ILE A 250 -8.82 -33.79 -15.60
CA ILE A 250 -9.42 -35.13 -15.74
C ILE A 250 -8.61 -36.11 -14.88
N GLY A 251 -9.15 -36.44 -13.70
CA GLY A 251 -8.39 -37.19 -12.70
C GLY A 251 -7.19 -36.37 -12.21
N GLU A 252 -5.98 -36.91 -12.36
CA GLU A 252 -4.72 -36.23 -12.02
C GLU A 252 -4.02 -35.57 -13.22
N THR A 253 -4.67 -35.55 -14.38
CA THR A 253 -4.08 -35.04 -15.64
C THR A 253 -4.80 -33.81 -16.15
N ILE A 254 -4.04 -32.86 -16.71
CA ILE A 254 -4.57 -31.71 -17.44
C ILE A 254 -4.64 -32.08 -18.92
N THR A 255 -5.83 -32.07 -19.49
CA THR A 255 -6.05 -32.39 -20.91
C THR A 255 -6.66 -31.19 -21.64
N GLU A 256 -6.04 -30.75 -22.73
CA GLU A 256 -6.61 -29.72 -23.60
C GLU A 256 -7.56 -30.34 -24.63
N THR A 257 -8.87 -30.25 -24.36
CA THR A 257 -9.91 -30.97 -25.10
C THR A 257 -11.21 -30.19 -25.15
N ASP A 258 -11.97 -30.41 -26.22
CA ASP A 258 -13.37 -30.02 -26.37
C ASP A 258 -14.33 -31.16 -25.99
N LYS A 259 -13.83 -32.30 -25.50
CA LYS A 259 -14.63 -33.48 -25.14
C LYS A 259 -14.47 -33.79 -23.67
N ILE A 260 -15.60 -33.96 -22.97
CA ILE A 260 -15.62 -34.35 -21.57
C ILE A 260 -16.65 -35.45 -21.29
N LYS A 261 -16.28 -36.44 -20.46
CA LYS A 261 -17.24 -37.48 -20.01
C LYS A 261 -18.14 -36.90 -18.93
N GLU A 262 -19.42 -37.29 -18.92
CA GLU A 262 -20.41 -36.77 -17.97
C GLU A 262 -19.97 -36.88 -16.49
N LYS A 263 -19.20 -37.91 -16.14
CA LYS A 263 -18.69 -38.12 -14.76
C LYS A 263 -17.74 -37.03 -14.25
N TYR A 264 -17.13 -36.25 -15.15
CA TYR A 264 -16.27 -35.12 -14.81
C TYR A 264 -17.02 -33.78 -14.83
N CYS A 265 -18.35 -33.82 -14.98
CA CYS A 265 -19.20 -32.64 -15.01
C CYS A 265 -20.14 -32.64 -13.80
N LYS A 266 -20.38 -31.47 -13.21
CA LYS A 266 -21.45 -31.27 -12.25
C LYS A 266 -22.68 -30.74 -12.97
N LYS A 267 -23.71 -31.59 -13.12
CA LYS A 267 -24.97 -31.20 -13.77
C LYS A 267 -25.78 -30.24 -12.90
N LYS A 268 -26.28 -29.17 -13.51
CA LYS A 268 -27.25 -28.22 -12.96
C LYS A 268 -28.49 -28.19 -13.88
N ARG A 269 -29.58 -27.59 -13.41
CA ARG A 269 -30.87 -27.56 -14.13
C ARG A 269 -30.78 -27.05 -15.58
N LYS A 270 -29.89 -26.10 -15.87
CA LYS A 270 -29.75 -25.45 -17.19
C LYS A 270 -28.29 -25.39 -17.71
N SER A 271 -27.36 -26.08 -17.05
CA SER A 271 -25.95 -26.01 -17.42
C SER A 271 -25.18 -27.23 -16.89
N ILE A 272 -23.96 -27.41 -17.36
CA ILE A 272 -22.93 -28.17 -16.66
C ILE A 272 -21.90 -27.23 -16.05
N GLU A 273 -21.31 -27.63 -14.94
CA GLU A 273 -20.12 -27.03 -14.36
C GLU A 273 -18.94 -27.97 -14.59
N ILE A 274 -17.83 -27.43 -15.09
CA ILE A 274 -16.57 -28.15 -15.27
C ILE A 274 -15.43 -27.34 -14.64
N THR A 275 -14.46 -28.03 -14.05
CA THR A 275 -13.24 -27.41 -13.54
C THR A 275 -12.22 -27.34 -14.67
N VAL A 276 -11.79 -26.13 -14.99
CA VAL A 276 -10.73 -25.86 -15.96
C VAL A 276 -9.55 -25.23 -15.26
N LEU A 277 -8.37 -25.46 -15.80
CA LEU A 277 -7.17 -24.77 -15.39
C LEU A 277 -7.14 -23.39 -16.05
N ASP A 278 -7.30 -22.36 -15.24
CA ASP A 278 -7.16 -20.96 -15.66
C ASP A 278 -5.77 -20.45 -15.30
N GLN A 279 -5.31 -19.46 -16.07
CA GLN A 279 -4.02 -18.83 -15.89
C GLN A 279 -4.25 -17.39 -15.42
N ILE A 280 -3.89 -17.12 -14.16
CA ILE A 280 -3.92 -15.78 -13.59
C ILE A 280 -2.55 -15.14 -13.78
N VAL A 281 -2.53 -13.95 -14.37
CA VAL A 281 -1.33 -13.15 -14.52
C VAL A 281 -1.29 -12.10 -13.42
N ASN A 282 -0.36 -12.28 -12.49
CA ASN A 282 -0.11 -11.36 -11.39
C ASN A 282 0.72 -10.17 -11.87
N LEU A 283 0.28 -8.98 -11.49
CA LEU A 283 0.99 -7.74 -11.81
C LEU A 283 2.16 -7.47 -10.87
N THR A 284 2.08 -8.00 -9.65
CA THR A 284 3.07 -7.78 -8.60
C THR A 284 3.41 -9.08 -7.89
N LYS A 285 4.59 -9.12 -7.28
CA LYS A 285 5.07 -10.18 -6.37
C LYS A 285 5.21 -9.69 -4.93
N LEU A 286 4.49 -8.62 -4.55
CA LEU A 286 4.53 -8.09 -3.18
C LEU A 286 4.15 -9.14 -2.13
N LYS A 287 3.20 -10.02 -2.46
CA LYS A 287 2.82 -11.18 -1.64
C LYS A 287 4.03 -12.06 -1.30
N TYR A 288 4.90 -12.32 -2.27
CA TYR A 288 6.08 -13.17 -2.07
C TYR A 288 7.14 -12.48 -1.19
N ILE A 289 7.30 -11.15 -1.29
CA ILE A 289 8.16 -10.40 -0.35
C ILE A 289 7.61 -10.55 1.07
N ARG A 290 6.31 -10.31 1.25
CA ARG A 290 5.63 -10.41 2.54
C ARG A 290 5.79 -11.79 3.17
N GLU A 291 5.55 -12.84 2.40
CA GLU A 291 5.71 -14.23 2.86
C GLU A 291 7.17 -14.57 3.20
N PHE A 292 8.12 -14.17 2.35
CA PHE A 292 9.55 -14.43 2.59
C PHE A 292 10.07 -13.75 3.85
N LYS A 293 9.62 -12.53 4.11
CA LYS A 293 10.00 -11.74 5.29
C LYS A 293 9.17 -12.08 6.53
N ASN A 294 8.17 -12.95 6.42
CA ASN A 294 7.20 -13.26 7.46
C ASN A 294 6.49 -12.01 8.01
N TYR A 295 6.10 -11.12 7.11
CA TYR A 295 5.40 -9.88 7.42
C TYR A 295 3.87 -10.05 7.33
N THR A 296 3.15 -9.34 8.19
CA THR A 296 1.70 -9.15 8.07
C THR A 296 1.37 -8.13 6.98
N ILE A 297 0.08 -7.93 6.68
CA ILE A 297 -0.38 -6.87 5.76
C ILE A 297 -0.04 -5.50 6.36
N GLU A 298 -0.20 -5.37 7.67
CA GLU A 298 0.06 -4.19 8.46
C GLU A 298 1.56 -3.85 8.47
N ASP A 299 2.42 -4.85 8.67
CA ASP A 299 3.87 -4.68 8.58
C ASP A 299 4.29 -4.13 7.22
N MET A 300 3.79 -4.74 6.13
CA MET A 300 4.09 -4.28 4.77
C MET A 300 3.57 -2.87 4.49
N ALA A 301 2.36 -2.57 4.93
CA ALA A 301 1.75 -1.26 4.77
C ALA A 301 2.55 -0.18 5.52
N ASN A 302 2.96 -0.46 6.76
CA ASN A 302 3.82 0.41 7.56
C ASN A 302 5.18 0.62 6.89
N LYS A 303 5.81 -0.45 6.40
CA LYS A 303 7.09 -0.41 5.69
C LYS A 303 7.03 0.45 4.44
N LEU A 304 5.91 0.39 3.71
CA LEU A 304 5.69 1.19 2.50
C LEU A 304 5.03 2.55 2.76
N CYS A 305 4.75 2.87 4.03
CA CYS A 305 4.12 4.11 4.47
C CYS A 305 2.74 4.37 3.82
N ILE A 306 1.91 3.34 3.73
CA ILE A 306 0.56 3.36 3.15
C ILE A 306 -0.44 2.65 4.08
N SER A 307 -1.74 2.70 3.74
CA SER A 307 -2.75 1.96 4.51
C SER A 307 -2.70 0.45 4.23
N PRO A 308 -3.12 -0.41 5.17
CA PRO A 308 -3.29 -1.85 4.94
C PRO A 308 -4.20 -2.17 3.75
N GLU A 309 -5.27 -1.42 3.55
CA GLU A 309 -6.21 -1.60 2.44
C GLU A 309 -5.55 -1.23 1.10
N THR A 310 -4.78 -0.14 1.09
CA THR A 310 -4.01 0.31 -0.07
C THR A 310 -2.97 -0.75 -0.42
N TYR A 311 -2.22 -1.25 0.56
CA TYR A 311 -1.27 -2.34 0.37
C TYR A 311 -1.96 -3.60 -0.17
N SER A 312 -3.09 -4.02 0.42
CA SER A 312 -3.84 -5.20 -0.05
C SER A 312 -4.28 -5.06 -1.51
N ALA A 313 -4.73 -3.87 -1.91
CA ALA A 313 -5.12 -3.60 -3.28
C ALA A 313 -3.91 -3.57 -4.25
N LEU A 314 -2.76 -3.07 -3.81
CA LEU A 314 -1.52 -3.10 -4.60
C LEU A 314 -0.96 -4.52 -4.75
N GLU A 315 -0.95 -5.32 -3.68
CA GLU A 315 -0.54 -6.73 -3.70
C GLU A 315 -1.36 -7.51 -4.74
N LYS A 316 -2.67 -7.28 -4.78
CA LYS A 316 -3.61 -7.87 -5.76
C LYS A 316 -3.51 -7.26 -7.16
N GLY A 317 -2.70 -6.22 -7.35
CA GLY A 317 -2.53 -5.54 -8.64
C GLY A 317 -3.74 -4.72 -9.07
N TYR A 318 -4.57 -4.24 -8.15
CA TYR A 318 -5.75 -3.43 -8.47
C TYR A 318 -5.42 -1.94 -8.61
N LEU A 319 -4.36 -1.48 -7.96
CA LEU A 319 -3.94 -0.08 -7.96
C LEU A 319 -2.67 0.18 -8.77
N LEU A 320 -2.62 1.39 -9.35
CA LEU A 320 -1.43 1.95 -9.97
C LEU A 320 -0.41 2.36 -8.89
N ILE A 321 0.82 1.89 -9.01
CA ILE A 321 1.95 2.20 -8.13
C ILE A 321 2.57 3.53 -8.59
N SER A 322 2.80 4.45 -7.66
CA SER A 322 3.52 5.70 -7.93
C SER A 322 5.03 5.50 -8.00
N SER A 323 5.76 6.43 -8.60
CA SER A 323 7.23 6.41 -8.62
C SER A 323 7.84 6.39 -7.21
N HIS A 324 7.25 7.14 -6.27
CA HIS A 324 7.68 7.13 -4.85
C HIS A 324 7.53 5.75 -4.21
N LEU A 325 6.44 5.06 -4.51
CA LEU A 325 6.22 3.73 -3.97
C LEU A 325 7.15 2.70 -4.63
N MET A 326 7.41 2.80 -5.95
CA MET A 326 8.44 2.00 -6.62
C MET A 326 9.82 2.19 -5.97
N TRP A 327 10.18 3.45 -5.72
CA TRP A 327 11.42 3.82 -5.05
C TRP A 327 11.52 3.23 -3.65
N LYS A 328 10.42 3.34 -2.87
CA LYS A 328 10.35 2.80 -1.52
C LYS A 328 10.43 1.28 -1.49
N ILE A 329 9.84 0.59 -2.47
CA ILE A 329 9.94 -0.88 -2.61
C ILE A 329 11.40 -1.30 -2.82
N GLU A 330 12.11 -0.71 -3.78
CA GLU A 330 13.51 -1.07 -4.03
C GLU A 330 14.39 -0.76 -2.81
N LEU A 331 14.22 0.42 -2.20
CA LEU A 331 15.05 0.83 -1.06
C LEU A 331 14.79 -0.01 0.20
N GLU A 332 13.52 -0.20 0.59
CA GLU A 332 13.16 -0.85 1.86
C GLU A 332 13.44 -2.35 1.83
N PHE A 333 13.25 -3.00 0.67
CA PHE A 333 13.38 -4.45 0.55
C PHE A 333 14.66 -4.89 -0.15
N GLY A 334 15.42 -3.98 -0.76
CA GLY A 334 16.66 -4.32 -1.44
C GLY A 334 16.44 -5.15 -2.70
N VAL A 335 15.40 -4.84 -3.47
CA VAL A 335 14.96 -5.63 -4.64
C VAL A 335 15.02 -4.85 -5.93
N LEU A 336 15.17 -5.52 -7.06
CA LEU A 336 14.95 -4.90 -8.36
C LEU A 336 13.46 -4.77 -8.64
N LEU A 337 13.01 -3.61 -9.13
CA LEU A 337 11.60 -3.38 -9.43
C LEU A 337 11.07 -4.38 -10.46
N SER A 338 11.87 -4.78 -11.45
CA SER A 338 11.51 -5.78 -12.45
C SER A 338 11.29 -7.18 -11.87
N SER A 339 11.91 -7.49 -10.74
CA SER A 339 11.71 -8.74 -10.02
C SER A 339 10.44 -8.73 -9.18
N VAL A 340 9.83 -7.56 -8.96
CA VAL A 340 8.59 -7.39 -8.18
C VAL A 340 7.40 -7.04 -9.05
N LEU A 341 7.57 -6.25 -10.10
CA LEU A 341 6.52 -5.79 -11.01
C LEU A 341 6.68 -6.41 -12.39
N ASN A 342 5.58 -6.96 -12.90
CA ASN A 342 5.51 -7.42 -14.28
C ASN A 342 5.37 -6.20 -15.19
N ILE A 343 6.48 -5.58 -15.57
CA ILE A 343 6.53 -4.33 -16.36
C ILE A 343 5.65 -4.41 -17.61
N ASP A 344 5.63 -5.55 -18.29
CA ASP A 344 4.89 -5.75 -19.53
C ASP A 344 3.38 -5.75 -19.31
N GLU A 345 2.90 -6.50 -18.33
CA GLU A 345 1.48 -6.58 -18.01
C GLU A 345 0.98 -5.30 -17.32
N TYR A 346 1.85 -4.66 -16.53
CA TYR A 346 1.58 -3.37 -15.95
C TYR A 346 1.42 -2.29 -17.02
N HIS A 347 2.31 -2.30 -18.02
CA HIS A 347 2.22 -1.43 -19.18
C HIS A 347 0.91 -1.66 -19.93
N LYS A 348 0.57 -2.91 -20.26
CA LYS A 348 -0.69 -3.26 -20.94
C LYS A 348 -1.92 -2.74 -20.20
N LYS A 349 -1.97 -2.94 -18.87
CA LYS A 349 -3.15 -2.58 -18.08
C LYS A 349 -3.32 -1.08 -17.88
N TYR A 350 -2.22 -0.33 -17.69
CA TYR A 350 -2.30 1.05 -17.22
C TYR A 350 -1.74 2.10 -18.18
N CYS A 351 -1.00 1.70 -19.22
CA CYS A 351 -0.24 2.64 -20.06
C CYS A 351 -0.72 2.72 -21.53
N ILE A 352 -1.56 1.79 -22.00
CA ILE A 352 -2.03 1.67 -23.41
C ILE A 352 -3.49 2.10 -23.56
N ASN A 353 -3.87 3.24 -22.97
CA ASN A 353 -5.16 3.87 -23.26
C ASN A 353 -4.99 4.93 -24.34
#